data_AF-A0A3B0ACZ8-F1
#
_entry.id   AF-A0A3B0ACZ8-F1
#
_cell.length_a   1.000
_cell.length_b   1.000
_cell.length_c   1.000
_cell.angle_alpha   90.00
_cell.angle_beta   90.00
_cell.angle_gamma   90.00
#
_symmetry.space_group_name_H-M   'P 1'
#
loop_
_entity.id
_entity.type
_entity.pdbx_description
1 polymer ?
#
loop_
_entity_poly.entity_id
_entity_poly.type
_entity_poly.pdbx_seq_one_letter_code
_entity_poly.pdbx_strand_id
1 'polypeptide(L)'
;MFTLPRAPRLARRRSWAVLALALIGVLAPDPASAHPFGAPQQIEVAGAGEHEVRVRWLVGGTDDLTLLGIDLGVLGEDRVMLDGAVTFEPSDAGAMAKASEFAAYLTERIAVAQGGRSCEGRASVADDLVKDGAEVLFTCPEPVSTVTVTSRMLTDLHEAYRTLARGPAGQKAVYDAKHESADWDLTAGPDTGSGPASPRAVAPVPPDDSARQLLVVGGIMLAAAAAGIFWYRRRRRRA
;
A
#
# COMPACT_ATOMS: atom_id res chain seq x y z
N MET A 1 61.26 47.47 -31.70
CA MET A 1 61.41 46.00 -31.73
C MET A 1 61.28 45.50 -30.30
N PHE A 2 60.08 45.09 -29.89
CA PHE A 2 59.80 44.57 -28.55
C PHE A 2 59.02 43.27 -28.69
N THR A 3 59.58 42.19 -28.15
CA THR A 3 59.04 40.84 -28.12
C THR A 3 58.10 40.68 -26.91
N LEU A 4 56.84 40.30 -27.16
CA LEU A 4 55.87 39.97 -26.12
C LEU A 4 56.00 38.49 -25.67
N PRO A 5 55.93 38.19 -24.36
CA PRO A 5 56.00 36.83 -23.86
C PRO A 5 54.65 36.08 -23.98
N ARG A 6 54.72 34.80 -24.33
CA ARG A 6 53.58 33.86 -24.40
C ARG A 6 53.13 33.45 -23.00
N ALA A 7 51.85 33.66 -22.68
CA ALA A 7 51.21 33.17 -21.45
C ALA A 7 50.98 31.63 -21.46
N PRO A 8 51.03 30.95 -20.29
CA PRO A 8 51.00 29.49 -20.19
C PRO A 8 49.57 28.91 -20.20
N ARG A 9 49.33 27.95 -21.11
CA ARG A 9 48.04 27.25 -21.33
C ARG A 9 47.78 26.09 -20.36
N LEU A 10 47.94 26.27 -19.05
CA LEU A 10 47.88 25.17 -18.06
C LEU A 10 46.68 25.18 -17.10
N ALA A 11 45.82 26.20 -17.11
CA ALA A 11 44.73 26.33 -16.13
C ALA A 11 43.44 25.53 -16.42
N ARG A 12 43.29 24.87 -17.59
CA ARG A 12 41.97 24.39 -18.05
C ARG A 12 41.64 22.91 -17.78
N ARG A 13 42.50 22.16 -17.07
CA ARG A 13 42.34 20.68 -16.93
C ARG A 13 41.89 20.18 -15.55
N ARG A 14 41.77 21.04 -14.54
CA ARG A 14 41.33 20.64 -13.19
C ARG A 14 39.81 20.70 -12.97
N SER A 15 39.06 21.37 -13.85
CA SER A 15 37.63 21.64 -13.66
C SER A 15 36.70 20.47 -13.99
N TRP A 16 37.17 19.41 -14.65
CA TRP A 16 36.30 18.32 -15.10
C TRP A 16 36.16 17.17 -14.09
N ALA A 17 37.11 17.02 -13.16
CA ALA A 17 37.06 15.94 -12.16
C ALA A 17 36.05 16.22 -11.03
N VAL A 18 35.78 17.49 -10.72
CA VAL A 18 34.81 17.89 -9.68
C VAL A 18 33.37 17.68 -10.15
N LEU A 19 33.10 17.83 -11.45
CA LEU A 19 31.75 17.67 -12.00
C LEU A 19 31.28 16.19 -11.99
N ALA A 20 32.20 15.24 -12.15
CA ALA A 20 31.86 13.82 -12.19
C ALA A 20 31.50 13.24 -10.81
N LEU A 21 32.08 13.75 -9.71
CA LEU A 21 31.71 13.31 -8.37
C LEU A 21 30.36 13.90 -7.90
N ALA A 22 30.02 15.11 -8.35
CA ALA A 22 28.75 15.75 -7.98
C ALA A 22 27.51 15.03 -8.56
N LEU A 23 27.65 14.32 -9.68
CA LEU A 23 26.55 13.61 -10.34
C LEU A 23 26.24 12.23 -9.73
N ILE A 24 27.14 11.63 -8.93
CA ILE A 24 26.91 10.31 -8.32
C ILE A 24 26.00 10.43 -7.08
N GLY A 25 25.96 11.59 -6.41
CA GLY A 25 25.13 11.81 -5.22
C GLY A 25 23.63 11.97 -5.47
N VAL A 26 23.17 12.03 -6.73
CA VAL A 26 21.76 12.30 -7.09
C VAL A 26 20.95 11.02 -7.35
N LEU A 27 21.58 9.84 -7.26
CA LEU A 27 20.93 8.54 -7.50
C LEU A 27 20.80 7.68 -6.23
N ALA A 28 20.96 8.26 -5.04
CA ALA A 28 20.52 7.57 -3.83
C ALA A 28 18.99 7.48 -3.90
N PRO A 29 18.38 6.27 -3.96
CA PRO A 29 16.95 6.16 -3.80
C PRO A 29 16.61 6.77 -2.44
N ASP A 30 15.59 7.65 -2.42
CA ASP A 30 15.05 8.13 -1.15
C ASP A 30 14.79 6.91 -0.26
N PRO A 31 15.18 6.95 1.03
CA PRO A 31 14.82 5.88 1.94
C PRO A 31 13.31 5.70 1.82
N ALA A 32 12.89 4.48 1.47
CA ALA A 32 11.47 4.14 1.45
C ALA A 32 10.93 4.48 2.84
N SER A 33 10.18 5.57 2.94
CA SER A 33 9.48 5.91 4.17
C SER A 33 8.55 4.75 4.42
N ALA A 34 8.86 3.95 5.44
CA ALA A 34 7.91 2.98 5.95
C ALA A 34 6.65 3.78 6.29
N HIS A 35 5.54 3.46 5.62
CA HIS A 35 4.29 4.16 5.86
C HIS A 35 3.91 3.97 7.33
N PRO A 36 3.59 5.04 8.07
CA PRO A 36 3.40 4.95 9.52
C PRO A 36 2.16 4.14 9.95
N PHE A 37 1.35 3.66 9.00
CA PHE A 37 0.07 2.97 9.23
C PHE A 37 0.07 1.52 8.73
N GLY A 38 1.25 0.89 8.63
CA GLY A 38 1.36 -0.53 8.27
C GLY A 38 0.81 -0.89 6.88
N ALA A 39 0.39 -2.15 6.72
CA ALA A 39 -0.33 -2.60 5.54
C ALA A 39 -1.78 -2.07 5.59
N PRO A 40 -2.38 -1.66 4.46
CA PRO A 40 -3.74 -1.15 4.48
C PRO A 40 -4.73 -2.25 4.87
N GLN A 41 -5.79 -1.84 5.57
CA GLN A 41 -6.94 -2.71 5.86
C GLN A 41 -7.59 -3.21 4.56
N GLN A 42 -8.25 -4.36 4.63
CA GLN A 42 -8.97 -4.90 3.48
C GLN A 42 -10.43 -5.21 3.82
N ILE A 43 -11.31 -5.04 2.83
CA ILE A 43 -12.69 -5.49 2.88
C ILE A 43 -13.00 -6.38 1.66
N GLU A 44 -13.70 -7.48 1.89
CA GLU A 44 -14.27 -8.35 0.86
C GLU A 44 -15.80 -8.27 0.93
N VAL A 45 -16.43 -7.89 -0.19
CA VAL A 45 -17.88 -7.82 -0.33
C VAL A 45 -18.36 -9.00 -1.17
N ALA A 46 -19.39 -9.71 -0.72
CA ALA A 46 -19.98 -10.83 -1.44
C ALA A 46 -21.49 -10.93 -1.18
N GLY A 47 -22.24 -11.51 -2.11
CA GLY A 47 -23.59 -12.01 -1.84
C GLY A 47 -23.52 -13.29 -1.00
N ALA A 48 -24.39 -13.44 0.00
CA ALA A 48 -24.45 -14.64 0.85
C ALA A 48 -25.77 -15.41 0.72
N GLY A 49 -26.76 -14.81 0.05
CA GLY A 49 -28.09 -15.37 -0.19
C GLY A 49 -28.92 -14.36 -0.98
N GLU A 50 -30.19 -14.68 -1.25
CA GLU A 50 -31.06 -13.78 -2.02
C GLU A 50 -31.22 -12.41 -1.36
N HIS A 51 -31.23 -12.35 -0.03
CA HIS A 51 -31.41 -11.11 0.74
C HIS A 51 -30.18 -10.72 1.56
N GLU A 52 -29.04 -11.41 1.38
CA GLU A 52 -27.92 -11.31 2.29
C GLU A 52 -26.64 -10.84 1.60
N VAL A 53 -25.94 -9.91 2.25
CA VAL A 53 -24.62 -9.41 1.85
C VAL A 53 -23.62 -9.68 2.96
N ARG A 54 -22.53 -10.38 2.63
CA ARG A 54 -21.40 -10.57 3.54
C ARG A 54 -20.35 -9.50 3.26
N VAL A 55 -19.92 -8.81 4.31
CA VAL A 55 -18.76 -7.91 4.27
C VAL A 55 -17.74 -8.43 5.26
N ARG A 56 -16.60 -8.93 4.77
CA ARG A 56 -15.48 -9.41 5.59
C ARG A 56 -14.42 -8.33 5.69
N TRP A 57 -14.04 -7.96 6.90
CA TRP A 57 -12.94 -7.05 7.20
C TRP A 57 -11.71 -7.84 7.62
N LEU A 58 -10.56 -7.46 7.07
CA LEU A 58 -9.25 -8.01 7.39
C LEU A 58 -8.36 -6.90 7.94
N VAL A 59 -7.69 -7.22 9.04
CA VAL A 59 -6.70 -6.38 9.69
C VAL A 59 -5.59 -6.02 8.68
N GLY A 60 -5.19 -4.74 8.67
CA GLY A 60 -4.04 -4.25 7.91
C GLY A 60 -2.73 -4.53 8.64
N GLY A 61 -2.40 -3.68 9.60
CA GLY A 61 -1.33 -3.90 10.58
C GLY A 61 -1.87 -4.49 11.89
N THR A 62 -1.08 -5.34 12.57
CA THR A 62 -1.49 -5.90 13.87
C THR A 62 -1.45 -4.87 15.01
N ASP A 63 -0.62 -3.85 14.86
CA ASP A 63 -0.60 -2.63 15.66
C ASP A 63 -1.91 -1.86 15.59
N ASP A 64 -2.56 -1.79 14.42
CA ASP A 64 -3.88 -1.14 14.26
C ASP A 64 -4.94 -1.82 15.14
N LEU A 65 -4.88 -3.14 15.28
CA LEU A 65 -5.82 -3.88 16.12
C LEU A 65 -5.64 -3.53 17.61
N THR A 66 -4.39 -3.31 18.02
CA THR A 66 -4.07 -2.91 19.40
C THR A 66 -4.51 -1.49 19.66
N LEU A 67 -4.23 -0.57 18.73
CA LEU A 67 -4.66 0.81 18.80
C LEU A 67 -6.19 0.92 18.88
N LEU A 68 -6.90 0.19 18.02
CA LEU A 68 -8.36 0.11 18.08
C LEU A 68 -8.84 -0.48 19.41
N GLY A 69 -8.19 -1.52 19.93
CA GLY A 69 -8.54 -2.11 21.22
C GLY A 69 -8.39 -1.14 22.39
N ILE A 70 -7.39 -0.26 22.36
CA ILE A 70 -7.22 0.82 23.35
C ILE A 70 -8.35 1.85 23.22
N ASP A 71 -8.63 2.31 22.00
CA ASP A 71 -9.67 3.31 21.73
C ASP A 71 -11.06 2.83 22.16
N LEU A 72 -11.37 1.54 21.94
CA LEU A 72 -12.60 0.90 22.38
C LEU A 72 -12.63 0.57 23.88
N GLY A 73 -11.53 0.80 24.61
CA GLY A 73 -11.42 0.46 26.04
C GLY A 73 -11.34 -1.04 26.34
N VAL A 74 -11.06 -1.87 25.32
CA VAL A 74 -10.90 -3.33 25.46
C VAL A 74 -9.51 -3.68 25.98
N LEU A 75 -8.50 -2.90 25.59
CA LEU A 75 -7.10 -3.06 25.97
C LEU A 75 -6.63 -1.86 26.82
N GLY A 76 -5.62 -2.07 27.67
CA GLY A 76 -5.05 -1.02 28.51
C GLY A 76 -4.14 -0.06 27.75
N GLU A 77 -4.02 1.18 28.22
CA GLU A 77 -3.10 2.18 27.66
C GLU A 77 -1.62 1.87 27.94
N ASP A 78 -1.32 0.91 28.81
CA ASP A 78 0.05 0.46 29.11
C ASP A 78 0.76 -0.19 27.91
N ARG A 79 0.03 -0.43 26.81
CA ARG A 79 0.55 -0.86 25.51
C ARG A 79 1.19 0.26 24.69
N VAL A 80 0.96 1.52 25.06
CA VAL A 80 1.47 2.70 24.34
C VAL A 80 2.85 3.07 24.88
N MET A 81 3.83 3.08 23.99
CA MET A 81 5.22 3.46 24.29
C MET A 81 5.37 4.98 24.41
N LEU A 82 6.49 5.44 24.98
CA LEU A 82 6.77 6.88 25.18
C LEU A 82 6.82 7.69 23.87
N ASP A 83 7.10 7.04 22.74
CA ASP A 83 7.12 7.63 21.40
C ASP A 83 5.76 7.52 20.68
N GLY A 84 4.73 7.00 21.35
CA GLY A 84 3.41 6.78 20.79
C GLY A 84 3.28 5.50 19.98
N ALA A 85 4.34 4.70 19.86
CA ALA A 85 4.24 3.38 19.22
C ALA A 85 3.38 2.44 20.05
N VAL A 86 2.61 1.60 19.38
CA VAL A 86 1.79 0.56 20.02
C VAL A 86 2.39 -0.81 19.72
N THR A 87 2.56 -1.64 20.75
CA THR A 87 3.08 -3.01 20.57
C THR A 87 1.93 -4.00 20.59
N PHE A 88 1.79 -4.75 19.50
CA PHE A 88 0.84 -5.86 19.44
C PHE A 88 1.31 -7.08 20.24
N GLU A 89 0.40 -7.67 21.00
CA GLU A 89 0.54 -8.99 21.60
C GLU A 89 -0.49 -9.99 21.03
N PRO A 90 -0.13 -11.27 20.83
CA PRO A 90 -1.09 -12.27 20.32
C PRO A 90 -2.39 -12.40 21.14
N SER A 91 -2.34 -12.08 22.44
CA SER A 91 -3.52 -12.05 23.31
C SER A 91 -4.52 -10.95 22.96
N ASP A 92 -4.07 -9.87 22.33
CA ASP A 92 -4.90 -8.71 22.01
C ASP A 92 -5.97 -9.11 20.99
N ALA A 93 -5.61 -9.91 20.00
CA ALA A 93 -6.56 -10.48 19.04
C ALA A 93 -7.63 -11.35 19.72
N GLY A 94 -7.24 -12.16 20.69
CA GLY A 94 -8.17 -13.01 21.45
C GLY A 94 -9.08 -12.22 22.41
N ALA A 95 -8.62 -11.08 22.92
CA ALA A 95 -9.44 -10.16 23.71
C ALA A 95 -10.45 -9.44 22.82
N MET A 96 -9.98 -8.88 21.70
CA MET A 96 -10.82 -8.21 20.70
C MET A 96 -11.89 -9.11 20.11
N ALA A 97 -11.56 -10.37 19.80
CA ALA A 97 -12.53 -11.33 19.26
C ALA A 97 -13.73 -11.62 20.18
N LYS A 98 -13.58 -11.37 21.48
CA LYS A 98 -14.63 -11.60 22.50
C LYS A 98 -15.34 -10.31 22.93
N ALA A 99 -14.84 -9.15 22.51
CA ALA A 99 -15.35 -7.86 22.93
C ALA A 99 -16.62 -7.48 22.17
N SER A 100 -17.69 -7.19 22.90
CA SER A 100 -18.94 -6.69 22.30
C SER A 100 -18.78 -5.30 21.68
N GLU A 101 -17.85 -4.52 22.21
CA GLU A 101 -17.47 -3.18 21.77
C GLU A 101 -16.90 -3.23 20.36
N PHE A 102 -16.07 -4.24 20.07
CA PHE A 102 -15.52 -4.44 18.73
C PHE A 102 -16.60 -4.91 17.73
N ALA A 103 -17.49 -5.80 18.14
CA ALA A 103 -18.63 -6.21 17.31
C ALA A 103 -19.57 -5.03 16.99
N ALA A 104 -19.85 -4.17 17.98
CA ALA A 104 -20.64 -2.96 17.81
C ALA A 104 -19.95 -1.97 16.86
N TYR A 105 -18.65 -1.74 17.06
CA TYR A 105 -17.82 -0.92 16.17
C TYR A 105 -17.91 -1.38 14.72
N LEU A 106 -17.75 -2.68 14.44
CA LEU A 106 -17.86 -3.21 13.08
C LEU A 106 -19.21 -2.84 12.42
N THR A 107 -20.33 -3.01 13.13
CA THR A 107 -21.66 -2.69 12.60
C THR A 107 -21.96 -1.19 12.51
N GLU A 108 -21.23 -0.35 13.25
CA GLU A 108 -21.34 1.11 13.16
C GLU A 108 -20.53 1.67 11.99
N ARG A 109 -19.31 1.15 11.81
CA ARG A 109 -18.34 1.67 10.83
C ARG A 109 -18.50 1.03 9.45
N ILE A 110 -19.12 -0.15 9.37
CA ILE A 110 -19.48 -0.81 8.10
C ILE A 110 -21.01 -0.84 8.00
N ALA A 111 -21.54 -0.28 6.92
CA ALA A 111 -22.97 -0.27 6.66
C ALA A 111 -23.27 -0.67 5.22
N VAL A 112 -24.43 -1.30 5.01
CA VAL A 112 -24.94 -1.65 3.69
C VAL A 112 -26.31 -1.02 3.52
N ALA A 113 -26.56 -0.45 2.34
CA ALA A 113 -27.85 0.08 1.95
C ALA A 113 -28.28 -0.45 0.58
N GLN A 114 -29.57 -0.74 0.43
CA GLN A 114 -30.20 -1.16 -0.81
C GLN A 114 -31.25 -0.12 -1.21
N GLY A 115 -31.01 0.57 -2.33
CA GLY A 115 -31.89 1.64 -2.80
C GLY A 115 -32.12 2.73 -1.73
N GLY A 116 -31.07 3.07 -0.98
CA GLY A 116 -31.11 4.06 0.10
C GLY A 116 -31.71 3.56 1.44
N ARG A 117 -32.20 2.31 1.52
CA ARG A 117 -32.66 1.71 2.78
C ARG A 117 -31.54 0.92 3.43
N SER A 118 -31.30 1.12 4.72
CA SER A 118 -30.29 0.37 5.47
C SER A 118 -30.67 -1.11 5.57
N CYS A 119 -29.67 -1.98 5.39
CA CYS A 119 -29.75 -3.41 5.67
C CYS A 119 -29.29 -3.65 7.13
N GLU A 120 -29.97 -4.55 7.85
CA GLU A 120 -29.63 -4.86 9.25
C GLU A 120 -28.34 -5.70 9.29
N GLY A 121 -27.30 -5.21 9.96
CA GLY A 121 -26.00 -5.89 10.06
C GLY A 121 -25.83 -6.66 11.38
N ARG A 122 -25.22 -7.84 11.31
CA ARG A 122 -24.78 -8.61 12.48
C ARG A 122 -23.32 -9.03 12.32
N ALA A 123 -22.49 -8.62 13.27
CA ALA A 123 -21.07 -8.97 13.27
C ALA A 123 -20.83 -10.38 13.83
N SER A 124 -19.87 -11.08 13.23
CA SER A 124 -19.27 -12.33 13.70
C SER A 124 -17.76 -12.18 13.61
N VAL A 125 -17.06 -12.36 14.72
CA VAL A 125 -15.61 -12.16 14.78
C VAL A 125 -14.93 -13.53 14.81
N ALA A 126 -13.89 -13.73 13.99
CA ALA A 126 -13.16 -15.00 13.97
C ALA A 126 -12.28 -15.15 15.22
N ASP A 127 -12.04 -16.41 15.62
CA ASP A 127 -11.13 -16.74 16.73
C ASP A 127 -9.70 -16.25 16.44
N ASP A 128 -9.23 -16.41 15.19
CA ASP A 128 -7.96 -15.88 14.70
C ASP A 128 -8.20 -14.59 13.91
N LEU A 129 -8.47 -13.50 14.64
CA LEU A 129 -8.80 -12.20 14.07
C LEU A 129 -7.73 -11.64 13.13
N VAL A 130 -6.44 -11.94 13.39
CA VAL A 130 -5.33 -11.46 12.55
C VAL A 130 -5.34 -12.13 11.18
N LYS A 131 -5.63 -13.43 11.15
CA LYS A 131 -5.60 -14.21 9.91
C LYS A 131 -6.93 -14.18 9.16
N ASP A 132 -8.02 -14.37 9.89
CA ASP A 132 -9.33 -14.65 9.32
C ASP A 132 -10.23 -13.41 9.34
N GLY A 133 -9.97 -12.44 10.23
CA GLY A 133 -10.67 -11.17 10.27
C GLY A 133 -12.03 -11.24 11.00
N ALA A 134 -12.92 -10.34 10.63
CA ALA A 134 -14.29 -10.30 11.11
C ALA A 134 -15.27 -10.18 9.95
N GLU A 135 -16.48 -10.70 10.11
CA GLU A 135 -17.54 -10.62 9.11
C GLU A 135 -18.72 -9.85 9.67
N VAL A 136 -19.37 -9.05 8.82
CA VAL A 136 -20.70 -8.51 9.07
C VAL A 136 -21.64 -9.05 8.01
N LEU A 137 -22.66 -9.79 8.44
CA LEU A 137 -23.73 -10.27 7.58
C LEU A 137 -24.87 -9.28 7.63
N PHE A 138 -25.23 -8.72 6.47
CA PHE A 138 -26.32 -7.77 6.32
C PHE A 138 -27.53 -8.43 5.69
N THR A 139 -28.71 -8.24 6.29
CA THR A 139 -30.00 -8.65 5.73
C THR A 139 -30.73 -7.45 5.13
N CYS A 140 -30.99 -7.51 3.82
CA CYS A 140 -31.64 -6.45 3.06
C CYS A 140 -33.14 -6.75 2.84
N PRO A 141 -33.98 -5.70 2.71
CA PRO A 141 -35.43 -5.87 2.62
C PRO A 141 -35.91 -6.56 1.34
N GLU A 142 -35.17 -6.43 0.24
CA GLU A 142 -35.50 -7.04 -1.07
C GLU A 142 -34.34 -7.90 -1.56
N PRO A 143 -34.55 -8.76 -2.57
CA PRO A 143 -33.48 -9.51 -3.18
C PRO A 143 -32.33 -8.62 -3.67
N VAL A 144 -31.10 -8.98 -3.34
CA VAL A 144 -29.91 -8.15 -3.58
C VAL A 144 -29.36 -8.37 -4.99
N SER A 145 -29.23 -7.29 -5.74
CA SER A 145 -28.53 -7.23 -7.02
C SER A 145 -27.42 -6.18 -6.98
N THR A 146 -27.76 -5.00 -6.48
CA THR A 146 -26.83 -3.91 -6.23
C THR A 146 -27.04 -3.36 -4.83
N VAL A 147 -25.93 -3.06 -4.15
CA VAL A 147 -25.94 -2.42 -2.83
C VAL A 147 -24.88 -1.32 -2.77
N THR A 148 -25.12 -0.33 -1.92
CA THR A 148 -24.12 0.65 -1.52
C THR A 148 -23.49 0.18 -0.22
N VAL A 149 -22.17 0.00 -0.21
CA VAL A 149 -21.41 -0.34 1.00
C VAL A 149 -20.66 0.89 1.44
N THR A 150 -20.88 1.29 2.69
CA THR A 150 -20.14 2.33 3.38
C THR A 150 -19.14 1.69 4.34
N SER A 151 -17.88 2.11 4.30
CA SER A 151 -16.87 1.74 5.29
C SER A 151 -16.14 2.98 5.77
N ARG A 152 -16.07 3.13 7.09
CA ARG A 152 -15.34 4.18 7.78
C ARG A 152 -14.27 3.61 8.71
N MET A 153 -13.88 2.35 8.52
CA MET A 153 -12.98 1.64 9.43
C MET A 153 -11.69 2.43 9.74
N LEU A 154 -11.44 2.66 11.02
CA LEU A 154 -10.30 3.38 11.61
C LEU A 154 -10.14 4.85 11.20
N THR A 155 -11.02 5.44 10.38
CA THR A 155 -10.90 6.87 10.01
C THR A 155 -11.18 7.83 11.17
N ASP A 156 -11.76 7.33 12.27
CA ASP A 156 -11.93 8.02 13.55
C ASP A 156 -10.63 8.09 14.33
N LEU A 157 -9.82 7.03 14.27
CA LEU A 157 -8.49 7.02 14.87
C LEU A 157 -7.55 7.96 14.13
N HIS A 158 -7.58 7.92 12.79
CA HIS A 158 -6.81 8.85 11.96
C HIS A 158 -7.38 9.00 10.54
N GLU A 159 -7.46 10.23 10.03
CA GLU A 159 -7.98 10.52 8.67
C GLU A 159 -7.14 9.93 7.51
N ALA A 160 -5.96 9.38 7.82
CA ALA A 160 -5.02 8.80 6.86
C ALA A 160 -5.30 7.31 6.60
N TYR A 161 -6.12 6.65 7.44
CA TYR A 161 -6.48 5.26 7.22
C TYR A 161 -7.21 5.08 5.89
N ARG A 162 -6.87 3.98 5.22
CA ARG A 162 -7.43 3.57 3.94
C ARG A 162 -7.81 2.10 4.03
N THR A 163 -8.96 1.75 3.48
CA THR A 163 -9.38 0.35 3.35
C THR A 163 -9.50 -0.02 1.88
N LEU A 164 -8.74 -1.03 1.45
CA LEU A 164 -8.82 -1.56 0.09
C LEU A 164 -9.96 -2.58 0.01
N ALA A 165 -10.89 -2.40 -0.91
CA ALA A 165 -12.04 -3.28 -1.03
C ALA A 165 -12.02 -4.07 -2.33
N ARG A 166 -12.55 -5.30 -2.26
CA ARG A 166 -12.72 -6.20 -3.40
C ARG A 166 -14.09 -6.87 -3.33
N GLY A 167 -14.59 -7.30 -4.48
CA GLY A 167 -15.89 -7.97 -4.56
C GLY A 167 -16.07 -8.75 -5.87
N PRO A 168 -17.32 -9.13 -6.20
CA PRO A 168 -17.62 -10.04 -7.30
C PRO A 168 -17.11 -9.51 -8.63
N ALA A 169 -16.81 -10.42 -9.56
CA ALA A 169 -16.26 -10.09 -10.89
C ALA A 169 -15.00 -9.21 -10.88
N GLY A 170 -14.24 -9.20 -9.77
CA GLY A 170 -13.00 -8.42 -9.66
C GLY A 170 -13.22 -6.92 -9.44
N GLN A 171 -14.43 -6.50 -9.03
CA GLN A 171 -14.71 -5.14 -8.58
C GLN A 171 -13.77 -4.73 -7.45
N LYS A 172 -13.42 -3.44 -7.41
CA LYS A 172 -12.51 -2.85 -6.42
C LYS A 172 -12.95 -1.46 -6.05
N ALA A 173 -12.72 -1.08 -4.80
CA ALA A 173 -12.88 0.28 -4.31
C ALA A 173 -11.79 0.60 -3.28
N VAL A 174 -11.63 1.87 -2.95
CA VAL A 174 -10.82 2.32 -1.81
C VAL A 174 -11.71 3.20 -0.95
N TYR A 175 -11.80 2.87 0.33
CA TYR A 175 -12.49 3.68 1.31
C TYR A 175 -11.52 4.57 2.06
N ASP A 176 -11.88 5.83 2.20
CA ASP A 176 -11.14 6.85 2.93
C ASP A 176 -12.05 7.89 3.55
N ALA A 177 -11.50 8.82 4.33
CA ALA A 177 -12.28 9.86 5.03
C ALA A 177 -13.09 10.79 4.11
N LYS A 178 -12.87 10.77 2.79
CA LYS A 178 -13.58 11.57 1.78
C LYS A 178 -14.44 10.71 0.85
N HIS A 179 -14.12 9.43 0.72
CA HIS A 179 -14.78 8.47 -0.15
C HIS A 179 -15.20 7.25 0.68
N GLU A 180 -16.24 7.42 1.50
CA GLU A 180 -16.65 6.39 2.46
C GLU A 180 -17.59 5.34 1.86
N SER A 181 -18.12 5.54 0.64
CA SER A 181 -19.14 4.68 0.05
C SER A 181 -18.81 4.28 -1.39
N ALA A 182 -19.18 3.06 -1.77
CA ALA A 182 -19.10 2.54 -3.13
C ALA A 182 -20.26 1.59 -3.41
N ASP A 183 -20.71 1.56 -4.66
CA ASP A 183 -21.74 0.63 -5.13
C ASP A 183 -21.11 -0.68 -5.60
N TRP A 184 -21.78 -1.79 -5.29
CA TRP A 184 -21.34 -3.14 -5.60
C TRP A 184 -22.44 -3.91 -6.34
N ASP A 185 -22.08 -4.49 -7.47
CA ASP A 185 -22.91 -5.46 -8.17
C ASP A 185 -22.66 -6.88 -7.62
N LEU A 186 -23.71 -7.51 -7.08
CA LEU A 186 -23.69 -8.84 -6.47
C LEU A 186 -24.27 -9.92 -7.38
N THR A 187 -24.70 -9.58 -8.60
CA THR A 187 -25.32 -10.54 -9.54
C THR A 187 -24.32 -11.48 -10.23
N ALA A 188 -23.03 -11.29 -10.00
CA ALA A 188 -21.98 -12.02 -10.72
C ALA A 188 -21.64 -13.39 -10.09
N GLY A 189 -22.35 -14.44 -10.54
CA GLY A 189 -21.88 -15.84 -10.66
C GLY A 189 -21.44 -16.59 -9.38
N PRO A 190 -21.39 -17.94 -9.41
CA PRO A 190 -20.98 -18.72 -8.24
C PRO A 190 -19.56 -18.35 -7.80
N ASP A 191 -19.39 -18.19 -6.49
CA ASP A 191 -18.10 -18.08 -5.81
C ASP A 191 -17.10 -19.04 -6.44
N THR A 192 -16.09 -18.51 -7.13
CA THR A 192 -14.82 -19.22 -7.26
C THR A 192 -14.17 -19.14 -5.89
N GLY A 193 -14.63 -20.00 -4.98
CA GLY A 193 -14.11 -20.12 -3.64
C GLY A 193 -12.59 -20.22 -3.66
N SER A 194 -11.99 -19.62 -2.63
CA SER A 194 -10.73 -20.01 -1.99
C SER A 194 -10.02 -21.21 -2.60
N GLY A 195 -9.34 -21.00 -3.73
CA GLY A 195 -8.26 -21.87 -4.18
C GLY A 195 -6.94 -21.24 -3.72
N PRO A 196 -5.94 -22.01 -3.24
CA PRO A 196 -4.60 -21.46 -3.13
C PRO A 196 -4.26 -20.87 -4.49
N ALA A 197 -3.73 -19.64 -4.51
CA ALA A 197 -3.38 -18.92 -5.72
C ALA A 197 -2.68 -19.87 -6.70
N SER A 198 -3.45 -20.41 -7.65
CA SER A 198 -2.88 -21.14 -8.76
C SER A 198 -2.07 -20.09 -9.50
N PRO A 199 -0.77 -20.30 -9.73
CA PRO A 199 0.04 -19.33 -10.45
C PRO A 199 -0.52 -19.31 -11.86
N ARG A 200 -1.45 -18.38 -12.11
CA ARG A 200 -1.87 -18.03 -13.45
C ARG A 200 -0.59 -17.56 -14.09
N ALA A 201 -0.05 -18.39 -14.98
CA ALA A 201 1.09 -18.06 -15.80
C ALA A 201 0.78 -16.70 -16.41
N VAL A 202 1.42 -15.67 -15.87
CA VAL A 202 1.46 -14.36 -16.49
C VAL A 202 2.09 -14.65 -17.85
N ALA A 203 1.29 -14.55 -18.91
CA ALA A 203 1.84 -14.51 -20.25
C ALA A 203 2.96 -13.46 -20.20
N PRO A 204 4.18 -13.78 -20.65
CA PRO A 204 5.31 -12.87 -20.54
C PRO A 204 4.88 -11.55 -21.15
N VAL A 205 4.73 -10.54 -20.30
CA VAL A 205 4.61 -9.16 -20.74
C VAL A 205 5.85 -8.91 -21.57
N PRO A 206 5.73 -8.58 -22.88
CA PRO A 206 6.88 -8.16 -23.64
C PRO A 206 7.55 -7.02 -22.85
N PRO A 207 8.88 -7.05 -22.65
CA PRO A 207 9.54 -6.06 -21.83
C PRO A 207 9.35 -4.66 -22.45
N ASP A 208 8.39 -3.90 -21.94
CA ASP A 208 8.18 -2.50 -22.27
C ASP A 208 9.34 -1.69 -21.68
N ASP A 209 10.25 -1.33 -22.60
CA ASP A 209 11.07 -0.11 -22.74
C ASP A 209 11.81 0.51 -21.54
N SER A 210 11.79 -0.09 -20.35
CA SER A 210 12.55 0.35 -19.17
C SER A 210 13.98 -0.24 -19.14
N ALA A 211 14.21 -1.37 -19.80
CA ALA A 211 15.56 -1.93 -20.00
C ALA A 211 16.42 -1.08 -20.96
N ARG A 212 15.79 -0.26 -21.81
CA ARG A 212 16.52 0.66 -22.70
C ARG A 212 17.10 1.87 -21.98
N GLN A 213 16.50 2.33 -20.87
CA GLN A 213 17.07 3.45 -20.12
C GLN A 213 18.34 3.08 -19.35
N LEU A 214 18.45 1.84 -18.85
CA LEU A 214 19.67 1.37 -18.19
C LEU A 214 20.83 1.12 -19.17
N LEU A 215 20.54 0.72 -20.42
CA LEU A 215 21.56 0.58 -21.46
C LEU A 215 22.10 1.93 -21.96
N VAL A 216 21.27 2.98 -22.00
CA VAL A 216 21.72 4.32 -22.39
C VAL A 216 22.64 4.93 -21.32
N VAL A 217 22.31 4.80 -20.03
CA VAL A 217 23.16 5.33 -18.94
C VAL A 217 24.46 4.52 -18.79
N GLY A 218 24.40 3.19 -18.88
CA GLY A 218 25.58 2.32 -18.82
C GLY A 218 26.53 2.53 -20.01
N GLY A 219 25.99 2.71 -21.22
CA GLY A 219 26.78 2.97 -22.43
C GLY A 219 27.52 4.31 -22.42
N ILE A 220 26.90 5.37 -21.91
CA ILE A 220 27.52 6.71 -21.82
C ILE A 220 28.70 6.71 -20.83
N MET A 221 28.58 6.02 -19.68
CA MET A 221 29.67 5.88 -18.70
C MET A 221 30.89 5.15 -19.28
N LEU A 222 30.68 4.06 -20.03
CA LEU A 222 31.76 3.29 -20.66
C LEU A 222 32.47 4.08 -21.76
N ALA A 223 31.73 4.84 -22.58
CA ALA A 223 32.32 5.69 -23.62
C ALA A 223 33.17 6.83 -23.04
N ALA A 224 32.73 7.46 -21.95
CA ALA A 224 33.50 8.50 -21.26
C ALA A 224 34.80 7.95 -20.64
N ALA A 225 34.74 6.76 -20.04
CA ALA A 225 35.92 6.09 -19.49
C ALA A 225 36.94 5.72 -20.59
N ALA A 226 36.47 5.15 -21.71
CA ALA A 226 37.33 4.78 -22.83
C ALA A 226 38.01 6.01 -23.48
N ALA A 227 37.26 7.10 -23.68
CA ALA A 227 37.80 8.36 -24.20
C ALA A 227 38.84 8.98 -23.26
N GLY A 228 38.60 8.94 -21.94
CA GLY A 228 39.54 9.38 -20.92
C GLY A 228 40.86 8.60 -20.95
N ILE A 229 40.77 7.27 -21.02
CA ILE A 229 41.95 6.38 -21.10
C ILE A 229 42.73 6.61 -22.39
N PHE A 230 42.05 6.70 -23.54
CA PHE A 230 42.70 6.93 -24.83
C PHE A 230 43.46 8.26 -24.87
N TRP A 231 42.83 9.32 -24.37
CA TRP A 231 43.46 10.65 -24.33
C TRP A 231 44.63 10.71 -23.35
N TYR A 232 44.54 10.05 -22.20
CA TYR A 232 45.64 9.93 -21.25
C TYR A 232 46.85 9.22 -21.89
N ARG A 233 46.62 8.10 -22.58
CA ARG A 233 47.69 7.35 -23.28
C ARG A 233 48.31 8.18 -24.41
N ARG A 234 47.51 8.93 -25.18
CA ARG A 234 48.01 9.80 -26.26
C ARG A 234 48.88 10.95 -25.73
N ARG A 235 48.57 11.49 -24.55
CA ARG A 235 49.37 12.56 -23.93
C ARG A 235 50.72 12.05 -23.43
N ARG A 236 50.76 10.84 -22.84
CA ARG A 236 52.01 10.20 -22.37
C ARG A 236 52.99 9.87 -23.50
N ARG A 237 52.53 9.66 -24.74
CA ARG A 237 53.39 9.38 -25.90
C ARG A 237 53.95 10.65 -26.58
N ARG A 238 53.55 11.84 -26.13
CA ARG A 238 53.99 13.14 -26.69
C ARG A 238 54.81 13.98 -25.71
N ALA A 239 55.07 13.44 -24.51
CA ALA A 239 56.05 13.94 -23.57
C ALA A 239 57.23 12.97 -23.61
#